data_AF-A0A3D0D5V3-F1
#
_entry.id   AF-A0A3D0D5V3-F1
#
_cell.length_a   1.000
_cell.length_b   1.000
_cell.length_c   1.000
_cell.angle_alpha   90.00
_cell.angle_beta   90.00
_cell.angle_gamma   90.00
#
_symmetry.space_group_name_H-M   'P 1'
#
loop_
_entity.id
_entity.type
_entity.pdbx_description
1 polymer ?
#
loop_
_entity_poly.entity_id
_entity_poly.type
_entity_poly.pdbx_seq_one_letter_code
_entity_poly.pdbx_strand_id
1 'polypeptide(L)'
;MNATLRRWLLYPSIVMAGSAVGWSLTSARLLGLGYDVHVHALVFALALLFYNRDRLADSSEPDDQLNMAERAQWVVAHRRALRLLVGAAAAASALL
;
A
#
# COMPACT_ATOMS: atom_id res chain seq x y z
N MET A 1 -2.96 19.07 -14.09
CA MET A 1 -2.12 19.08 -12.87
C MET A 1 -0.63 19.05 -13.25
N ASN A 2 0.16 20.05 -12.86
CA ASN A 2 1.58 20.15 -13.23
C ASN A 2 2.46 19.10 -12.48
N ALA A 3 3.56 18.65 -13.06
CA ALA A 3 4.38 17.52 -12.59
C ALA A 3 4.94 17.71 -11.17
N THR A 4 5.25 18.94 -10.79
CA THR A 4 5.71 19.30 -9.43
C THR A 4 4.62 19.03 -8.40
N LEU A 5 3.37 19.40 -8.68
CA LEU A 5 2.24 19.16 -7.78
C LEU A 5 2.02 17.65 -7.59
N ARG A 6 2.10 16.85 -8.67
CA ARG A 6 2.02 15.38 -8.59
C ARG A 6 3.06 14.80 -7.63
N ARG A 7 4.32 15.24 -7.68
CA ARG A 7 5.38 14.75 -6.78
C ARG A 7 5.12 15.11 -5.32
N TRP A 8 4.63 16.32 -5.06
CA TRP A 8 4.27 16.74 -3.70
C TRP A 8 3.11 15.92 -3.13
N LEU A 9 2.18 15.45 -3.96
CA LEU A 9 1.07 14.60 -3.53
C LEU A 9 1.53 13.17 -3.16
N LEU A 10 2.69 12.70 -3.64
CA LEU A 10 3.21 11.37 -3.34
C LEU A 10 3.80 11.26 -1.92
N TYR A 11 4.38 12.34 -1.39
CA TYR A 11 5.03 12.33 -0.07
C TYR A 11 4.06 11.94 1.06
N PRO A 12 2.85 12.53 1.16
CA PRO A 12 1.88 12.12 2.16
C PRO A 12 1.45 10.65 2.01
N SER A 13 1.32 10.14 0.79
CA SER A 13 0.98 8.73 0.55
C SER A 13 2.05 7.77 1.08
N ILE A 14 3.33 8.13 0.94
CA ILE A 14 4.46 7.35 1.50
C ILE A 14 4.38 7.35 3.03
N VAL A 15 4.14 8.50 3.65
CA VAL A 15 4.00 8.61 5.11
C VAL A 15 2.80 7.78 5.60
N MET A 16 1.65 7.87 4.94
CA MET A 16 0.46 7.11 5.30
C MET A 16 0.65 5.60 5.11
N ALA A 17 1.36 5.18 4.06
CA ALA A 17 1.73 3.78 3.87
C ALA A 17 2.66 3.27 4.97
N GLY A 18 3.64 4.08 5.39
CA GLY A 18 4.50 3.77 6.54
C GLY A 18 3.70 3.62 7.84
N SER A 19 2.75 4.53 8.10
CA SER A 19 1.86 4.46 9.26
C SER A 19 1.01 3.18 9.25
N ALA A 20 0.52 2.74 8.09
CA ALA A 20 -0.23 1.49 7.96
C ALA A 20 0.62 0.27 8.34
N VAL A 21 1.90 0.25 7.95
CA VAL A 21 2.85 -0.79 8.39
C VAL A 21 3.07 -0.74 9.89
N GLY A 22 3.23 0.47 10.46
CA GLY A 22 3.39 0.66 11.91
C GLY A 22 2.21 0.13 12.72
N TRP A 23 0.98 0.40 12.27
CA TRP A 23 -0.23 -0.16 12.85
C TRP A 23 -0.27 -1.69 12.72
N SER A 24 -0.01 -2.23 11.53
CA SER A 24 0.06 -3.68 11.30
C SER A 24 1.05 -4.36 12.27
N LEU A 25 2.25 -3.79 12.43
CA LEU A 25 3.28 -4.32 13.31
C LEU A 25 2.85 -4.28 14.78
N THR A 26 2.23 -3.18 15.20
CA THR A 26 1.76 -2.98 16.58
C THR A 26 0.63 -3.94 16.90
N SER A 27 -0.34 -4.11 15.99
CA SER A 27 -1.43 -5.09 16.11
C SER A 27 -0.91 -6.51 16.14
N ALA A 28 0.06 -6.87 15.28
CA ALA A 28 0.67 -8.19 15.29
C ALA A 28 1.34 -8.48 16.65
N ARG A 29 2.11 -7.52 17.19
CA ARG A 29 2.72 -7.67 18.52
C ARG A 29 1.69 -7.80 19.64
N LEU A 30 0.64 -6.98 19.62
CA LEU A 30 -0.42 -7.01 20.63
C LEU A 30 -1.14 -8.37 20.65
N LEU A 31 -1.32 -8.98 19.48
CA LEU A 31 -1.98 -10.26 19.31
C LEU A 31 -1.04 -11.47 19.43
N GLY A 32 0.25 -11.26 19.70
CA GLY A 32 1.24 -12.34 19.78
C GLY A 32 1.50 -13.05 18.43
N LEU A 33 1.23 -12.38 17.31
CA LEU A 33 1.45 -12.91 15.97
C LEU A 33 2.92 -12.73 15.55
N GLY A 34 3.44 -13.69 14.80
CA GLY A 34 4.81 -13.64 14.27
C GLY A 34 5.02 -12.47 13.30
N TYR A 35 6.25 -11.96 13.26
CA TYR A 35 6.65 -10.93 12.30
C TYR A 35 7.01 -11.56 10.94
N ASP A 36 6.22 -11.25 9.91
CA ASP A 36 6.51 -11.62 8.53
C ASP A 36 6.81 -10.35 7.71
N VAL A 37 8.05 -10.23 7.24
CA VAL A 37 8.52 -9.09 6.43
C VAL A 37 7.75 -8.95 5.12
N HIS A 38 7.32 -10.06 4.51
CA HIS A 38 6.58 -10.05 3.25
C HIS A 38 5.16 -9.51 3.45
N VAL A 39 4.53 -9.82 4.58
CA VAL A 39 3.21 -9.29 4.93
C VAL A 39 3.28 -7.77 5.11
N HIS A 40 4.29 -7.27 5.83
CA HIS A 40 4.45 -5.83 6.06
C HIS A 40 4.83 -5.08 4.78
N ALA A 41 5.67 -5.67 3.93
CA ALA A 41 5.98 -5.12 2.60
C ALA A 41 4.72 -5.05 1.72
N LEU A 42 3.86 -6.07 1.77
CA LEU A 42 2.58 -6.08 1.07
C LEU A 42 1.63 -5.00 1.60
N VAL A 43 1.54 -4.84 2.92
CA VAL A 43 0.74 -3.77 3.56
C VAL A 43 1.20 -2.40 3.08
N PHE A 44 2.52 -2.15 3.06
CA PHE A 44 3.07 -0.91 2.54
C PHE A 44 2.70 -0.67 1.07
N ALA A 45 2.93 -1.67 0.22
CA ALA A 45 2.68 -1.56 -1.21
C ALA A 45 1.20 -1.30 -1.53
N LEU A 46 0.29 -2.02 -0.87
CA LEU A 46 -1.15 -1.83 -1.03
C LEU A 46 -1.61 -0.46 -0.51
N ALA A 47 -1.14 -0.05 0.67
CA ALA A 47 -1.46 1.26 1.22
C ALA A 47 -0.99 2.37 0.27
N LEU A 48 0.26 2.30 -0.21
CA LEU A 48 0.81 3.28 -1.14
C LEU A 48 0.01 3.35 -2.45
N LEU A 49 -0.37 2.20 -3.00
CA LEU A 49 -1.18 2.12 -4.21
C LEU A 49 -2.56 2.75 -4.03
N PHE A 50 -3.26 2.38 -2.97
CA PHE A 50 -4.62 2.88 -2.73
C PHE A 50 -4.64 4.35 -2.35
N TYR A 51 -3.74 4.82 -1.47
CA TYR A 51 -3.66 6.24 -1.15
C TYR A 51 -3.29 7.09 -2.36
N ASN A 52 -2.40 6.61 -3.24
CA ASN A 52 -2.09 7.33 -4.47
C ASN A 52 -3.27 7.34 -5.45
N ARG A 53 -4.00 6.23 -5.60
CA ARG A 53 -5.21 6.20 -6.42
C ARG A 53 -6.24 7.18 -5.89
N ASP A 54 -6.60 7.07 -4.61
CA ASP A 54 -7.66 7.89 -4.00
C ASP A 54 -7.32 9.39 -4.05
N ARG A 55 -6.04 9.73 -3.95
CA ARG A 55 -5.55 11.12 -3.96
C ARG A 55 -5.35 11.69 -5.37
N LEU A 56 -5.21 10.83 -6.38
CA LEU A 56 -5.08 11.22 -7.79
C LEU A 56 -6.39 11.08 -8.56
N ALA A 57 -7.41 10.44 -7.98
CA ALA A 57 -8.77 10.46 -8.48
C ALA A 57 -9.30 11.91 -8.44
N ASP A 58 -9.92 12.37 -9.51
CA ASP A 58 -10.48 13.71 -9.57
C ASP A 58 -11.62 13.82 -8.55
N SER A 59 -11.63 14.91 -7.77
CA SER A 59 -12.62 15.16 -6.71
C SER A 59 -14.07 15.31 -7.21
N SER A 60 -14.29 15.21 -8.52
CA SER A 60 -15.58 15.22 -9.20
C SER A 60 -16.19 13.84 -9.39
N GLU A 61 -15.52 12.76 -8.99
CA GLU A 61 -16.08 11.41 -8.96
C GLU A 61 -16.45 11.04 -7.50
N PRO A 62 -17.72 11.23 -7.08
CA PRO A 62 -18.12 10.96 -5.70
C PRO A 62 -18.21 9.48 -5.34
N ASP A 63 -17.87 8.55 -6.24
CA ASP A 63 -18.04 7.10 -6.05
C ASP A 63 -16.82 6.24 -6.40
N ASP A 64 -15.70 6.81 -6.88
CA ASP A 64 -14.55 6.02 -7.37
C ASP A 64 -13.52 5.66 -6.28
N GLN A 65 -13.80 6.07 -5.03
CA GLN A 65 -13.11 5.56 -3.86
C GLN A 65 -13.57 4.13 -3.61
N LEU A 66 -12.81 3.17 -4.14
CA LEU A 66 -13.13 1.75 -3.96
C LEU A 66 -13.41 1.45 -2.49
N ASN A 67 -14.58 0.88 -2.21
CA ASN A 67 -14.90 0.41 -0.87
C ASN A 67 -13.98 -0.78 -0.51
N MET A 68 -13.93 -1.15 0.75
CA MET A 68 -13.00 -2.20 1.22
C MET A 68 -13.23 -3.56 0.50
N ALA A 69 -14.46 -3.87 0.11
CA ALA A 69 -14.78 -5.11 -0.59
C ALA A 69 -14.19 -5.13 -2.01
N GLU A 70 -14.26 -4.01 -2.73
CA GLU A 70 -13.69 -3.90 -4.08
C GLU A 70 -12.16 -3.91 -4.05
N ARG A 71 -11.54 -3.26 -3.06
CA ARG A 71 -10.09 -3.35 -2.84
C ARG A 71 -9.65 -4.79 -2.62
N ALA A 72 -10.40 -5.56 -1.82
CA ALA A 72 -10.12 -6.96 -1.58
C ALA A 72 -10.25 -7.80 -2.86
N GLN A 73 -11.29 -7.60 -3.67
CA GLN A 73 -11.45 -8.28 -4.96
C GLN A 73 -10.31 -7.94 -5.93
N TRP A 74 -9.89 -6.67 -5.99
CA TRP A 74 -8.76 -6.26 -6.81
C TRP A 74 -7.46 -6.96 -6.38
N VAL A 75 -7.19 -7.05 -5.08
CA VAL A 75 -6.01 -7.78 -4.55
C VAL A 75 -6.04 -9.24 -4.96
N VAL A 76 -7.19 -9.89 -4.86
CA VAL A 76 -7.35 -11.30 -5.27
C VAL A 76 -7.09 -11.46 -6.76
N ALA A 77 -7.64 -10.58 -7.60
CA ALA A 77 -7.44 -10.60 -9.04
C ALA A 77 -5.96 -10.39 -9.42
N HIS A 78 -5.23 -9.56 -8.69
CA HIS A 78 -3.84 -9.18 -8.99
C HIS A 78 -2.78 -9.92 -8.15
N ARG A 79 -3.17 -10.98 -7.43
CA ARG A 79 -2.30 -11.74 -6.51
C ARG A 79 -0.95 -12.15 -7.09
N ARG A 80 -0.89 -12.48 -8.38
CA ARG A 80 0.36 -12.90 -9.06
C ARG A 80 1.33 -11.73 -9.20
N ALA A 81 0.84 -10.58 -9.64
CA ALA A 81 1.64 -9.36 -9.76
C ALA A 81 2.12 -8.87 -8.39
N LEU A 82 1.24 -8.92 -7.37
CA LEU A 82 1.59 -8.55 -6.00
C LEU A 82 2.68 -9.45 -5.42
N ARG A 83 2.62 -10.76 -5.65
CA ARG A 83 3.69 -11.69 -5.24
C ARG A 83 5.03 -11.37 -5.88
N LEU A 84 5.05 -11.01 -7.16
CA LEU A 84 6.29 -10.62 -7.85
C LEU A 84 6.85 -9.31 -7.30
N LEU A 85 5.99 -8.31 -7.07
CA LEU A 85 6.41 -7.02 -6.51
C LEU A 85 6.97 -7.17 -5.10
N VAL A 86 6.28 -7.91 -4.23
CA VAL A 86 6.74 -8.16 -2.85
C VAL A 86 7.99 -9.04 -2.84
N GLY A 87 8.06 -10.05 -3.71
CA GLY A 87 9.23 -10.90 -3.85
C GLY A 87 10.47 -10.15 -4.34
N ALA A 88 10.32 -9.27 -5.33
CA ALA A 88 11.39 -8.43 -5.84
C ALA A 88 11.84 -7.39 -4.81
N ALA A 89 10.90 -6.77 -4.09
CA ALA A 89 11.23 -5.83 -3.01
C ALA A 89 12.00 -6.54 -1.87
N ALA A 90 11.55 -7.73 -1.47
CA ALA A 90 12.23 -8.52 -0.45
C ALA A 90 13.65 -8.96 -0.88
N ALA A 91 13.81 -9.38 -2.14
CA ALA A 91 15.11 -9.74 -2.70
C ALA A 91 16.06 -8.52 -2.75
N ALA A 92 15.56 -7.35 -3.12
CA ALA A 92 16.35 -6.11 -3.12
C ALA A 92 16.79 -5.71 -1.71
N SER A 93 15.92 -5.86 -0.70
CA SER A 93 16.29 -5.59 0.70
C SER A 93 17.25 -6.61 1.31
N ALA A 94 17.34 -7.83 0.77
CA ALA A 94 18.31 -8.84 1.22
C ALA A 94 19.72 -8.64 0.63
N LEU A 95 19.85 -7.77 -0.38
CA LEU A 95 21.11 -7.43 -1.05
C LEU A 95 21.74 -6.13 -0.52
N LEU A 96 21.07 -5.45 0.43
CA LEU A 96 21.54 -4.27 1.14
C LEU A 96 21.99 -4.64 2.55
#